data_AF-A0A968X5C7-F1
#
_entry.id   AF-A0A968X5C7-F1
#
_cell.length_a   1.000
_cell.length_b   1.000
_cell.length_c   1.000
_cell.angle_alpha   90.00
_cell.angle_beta   90.00
_cell.angle_gamma   90.00
#
_symmetry.space_group_name_H-M   'P 1'
#
loop_
_entity.id
_entity.type
_entity.pdbx_description
1 polymer ?
#
loop_
_entity_poly.entity_id
_entity_poly.type
_entity_poly.pdbx_seq_one_letter_code
_entity_poly.pdbx_strand_id
1 'polypeptide(L)'
;MNSWPQKYTSWEKRSTLGEEKLASAPMGRANRIEPMEQRTPKPKGAKVEGQLKGGQSDPPQSAPQPAPQSTPQLDWQTSLQNLYSRKSAERPLKEGDPRRFQTVAAEIAQAQAAKNVIPSTHYAHWRQVVGDVFLEHAVVRGDESTQRVAVVLAQVAWEIIQQYDIETAYTFLALAVRSTMTQDPWEEMVEIRVRDLFDLNIWDPEQALSQGKRLRHLGNLVEMVCNLFLLINQVDPETHTFKALKVPLWVLEELEYEGMITQTVDTELASVSSYQPEEPQNLTIRVGMAYWSAYFPDVSDYRRRSSLRLYGQMAQGTLQINPYKKPLAAKLSMFLTLTSQLKTGDRYVVGHLLEQVESKSVLMEMDRRRDRRNYLFSLWNTALRTLSKLGWTVLFDAETYPVELQPAWHQANPVQIDLDTASESWLERWLQAEVTILSPVFQELQEADLPLSERFTGRVLAEALAIRGLSRSKLAEYLNLDRSMVTYWIKGARLIQPKHREQICGLLRDELEQVLQRV
;
A
#
# COMPACT_ATOMS: atom_id res chain seq x y z
N MET A 1 27.60 -23.80 -11.98
CA MET A 1 27.77 -23.04 -13.24
C MET A 1 26.54 -23.27 -14.09
N ASN A 2 25.66 -22.28 -14.25
CA ASN A 2 24.56 -22.31 -15.21
C ASN A 2 24.69 -21.10 -16.16
N SER A 3 24.45 -21.33 -17.44
CA SER A 3 24.66 -20.36 -18.52
C SER A 3 23.53 -19.33 -18.65
N TRP A 4 23.89 -18.10 -19.00
CA TRP A 4 22.96 -16.99 -19.24
C TRP A 4 22.14 -17.19 -20.55
N PRO A 5 20.86 -16.79 -20.61
CA PRO A 5 20.12 -16.70 -21.88
C PRO A 5 20.54 -15.44 -22.67
N GLN A 6 21.09 -15.64 -23.86
CA GLN A 6 21.75 -14.60 -24.67
C GLN A 6 20.78 -13.69 -25.48
N LYS A 7 19.56 -13.44 -25.00
CA LYS A 7 18.42 -13.02 -25.85
C LYS A 7 18.20 -11.51 -26.10
N TYR A 8 18.92 -10.59 -25.44
CA TYR A 8 18.57 -9.15 -25.46
C TYR A 8 19.68 -8.17 -25.91
N THR A 9 20.68 -8.60 -26.67
CA THR A 9 21.73 -7.71 -27.22
C THR A 9 21.42 -7.13 -28.62
N SER A 10 20.15 -7.08 -29.05
CA SER A 10 19.79 -6.77 -30.45
C SER A 10 19.02 -5.46 -30.68
N TRP A 11 18.79 -4.63 -29.67
CA TRP A 11 17.91 -3.45 -29.78
C TRP A 11 18.57 -2.15 -30.28
N GLU A 12 19.90 -2.03 -30.29
CA GLU A 12 20.61 -0.80 -30.70
C GLU A 12 20.73 -0.55 -32.23
N LYS A 13 20.00 -1.28 -33.11
CA LYS A 13 20.25 -1.25 -34.57
C LYS A 13 19.05 -1.07 -35.50
N ARG A 14 17.94 -0.48 -35.05
CA ARG A 14 16.82 -0.10 -35.93
C ARG A 14 16.19 1.27 -35.59
N SER A 15 16.88 2.34 -35.97
CA SER A 15 16.32 3.70 -36.02
C SER A 15 16.84 4.51 -37.22
N THR A 16 16.85 3.91 -38.41
CA THR A 16 17.13 4.57 -39.69
C THR A 16 16.33 3.91 -40.80
N LEU A 17 15.83 4.72 -41.76
CA LEU A 17 14.83 4.41 -42.81
C LEU A 17 13.38 4.27 -42.28
N GLY A 18 12.40 5.05 -42.78
CA GLY A 18 12.51 6.13 -43.78
C GLY A 18 11.21 6.91 -43.98
N GLU A 19 11.34 8.11 -44.57
CA GLU A 19 10.24 9.02 -44.91
C GLU A 19 9.57 8.67 -46.28
N GLU A 20 8.59 9.50 -46.68
CA GLU A 20 7.89 9.57 -47.98
C GLU A 20 6.83 8.49 -48.33
N LYS A 21 5.53 8.86 -48.27
CA LYS A 21 4.86 9.57 -49.40
C LYS A 21 3.39 9.96 -49.14
N LEU A 22 3.03 11.18 -49.56
CA LEU A 22 1.64 11.62 -49.77
C LEU A 22 1.09 11.13 -51.11
N ALA A 23 -0.23 10.85 -51.20
CA ALA A 23 -1.11 11.35 -52.27
C ALA A 23 -2.61 11.01 -52.13
N SER A 24 -3.46 12.02 -52.38
CA SER A 24 -4.79 11.99 -53.02
C SER A 24 -5.98 11.17 -52.46
N ALA A 25 -7.05 11.90 -52.12
CA ALA A 25 -8.45 11.43 -52.08
C ALA A 25 -9.11 11.46 -53.48
N PRO A 26 -10.38 11.02 -53.62
CA PRO A 26 -11.40 12.02 -53.99
C PRO A 26 -12.80 11.87 -53.31
N MET A 27 -13.67 12.84 -53.61
CA MET A 27 -14.93 13.22 -52.94
C MET A 27 -16.12 12.23 -53.01
N GLY A 28 -17.09 12.40 -52.08
CA GLY A 28 -18.43 11.79 -52.14
C GLY A 28 -19.55 12.60 -51.45
N ARG A 29 -20.14 13.57 -52.18
CA ARG A 29 -21.47 14.25 -52.02
C ARG A 29 -22.21 14.31 -50.65
N ALA A 30 -22.31 15.54 -50.15
CA ALA A 30 -23.54 16.31 -49.83
C ALA A 30 -24.86 15.62 -49.39
N ASN A 31 -25.44 16.11 -48.30
CA ASN A 31 -26.89 16.32 -48.19
C ASN A 31 -27.26 17.53 -47.31
N ARG A 32 -28.54 17.97 -47.35
CA ARG A 32 -28.96 19.37 -47.14
C ARG A 32 -30.02 19.54 -46.04
N ILE A 33 -29.73 20.44 -45.07
CA ILE A 33 -30.61 21.37 -44.33
C ILE A 33 -32.02 20.90 -43.91
N GLU A 34 -32.33 20.94 -42.60
CA GLU A 34 -33.38 21.81 -42.04
C GLU A 34 -33.16 22.10 -40.53
N PRO A 35 -33.59 23.26 -39.99
CA PRO A 35 -33.26 23.70 -38.62
C PRO A 35 -34.38 23.45 -37.61
N MET A 36 -34.04 23.31 -36.32
CA MET A 36 -35.04 23.25 -35.24
C MET A 36 -34.80 24.26 -34.12
N GLU A 37 -35.91 24.81 -33.64
CA GLU A 37 -36.12 26.00 -32.81
C GLU A 37 -35.28 26.13 -31.53
N GLN A 38 -34.82 27.35 -31.26
CA GLN A 38 -34.28 27.75 -29.95
C GLN A 38 -35.43 28.14 -29.00
N ARG A 39 -35.48 27.52 -27.81
CA ARG A 39 -36.35 27.96 -26.70
C ARG A 39 -35.56 28.71 -25.64
N THR A 40 -36.00 29.93 -25.33
CA THR A 40 -35.55 30.72 -24.17
C THR A 40 -36.49 30.52 -22.98
N PRO A 41 -35.99 30.62 -21.73
CA PRO A 41 -36.82 30.93 -20.57
C PRO A 41 -36.55 32.34 -20.02
N LYS A 42 -37.62 33.09 -19.74
CA LYS A 42 -37.59 34.38 -19.02
C LYS A 42 -37.42 34.17 -17.51
N PRO A 43 -36.76 35.09 -16.78
CA PRO A 43 -36.88 35.16 -15.33
C PRO A 43 -38.24 35.77 -14.91
N LYS A 44 -38.78 35.30 -13.77
CA LYS A 44 -39.87 35.99 -13.04
C LYS A 44 -39.25 36.85 -11.93
N GLY A 45 -39.89 37.97 -11.61
CA GLY A 45 -39.50 38.81 -10.48
C GLY A 45 -40.70 39.27 -9.64
N ALA A 46 -40.39 39.77 -8.44
CA ALA A 46 -41.16 40.70 -7.59
C ALA A 46 -40.12 41.23 -6.55
N LYS A 47 -39.89 42.53 -6.32
CA LYS A 47 -40.76 43.54 -5.67
C LYS A 47 -41.36 43.03 -4.35
N VAL A 48 -41.31 43.76 -3.23
CA VAL A 48 -41.67 45.18 -3.03
C VAL A 48 -40.80 45.87 -1.95
N GLU A 49 -40.72 47.20 -2.11
CA GLU A 49 -40.43 48.31 -1.19
C GLU A 49 -40.81 48.12 0.32
N GLY A 50 -40.33 48.91 1.29
CA GLY A 50 -39.41 50.07 1.27
C GLY A 50 -39.48 50.90 2.58
N GLN A 51 -38.95 52.14 2.53
CA GLN A 51 -39.09 53.26 3.51
C GLN A 51 -38.30 53.23 4.84
N LEU A 52 -37.86 54.36 5.44
CA LEU A 52 -37.41 55.69 4.95
C LEU A 52 -36.89 56.55 6.15
N LYS A 53 -36.10 57.60 5.87
CA LYS A 53 -35.62 58.69 6.78
C LYS A 53 -34.55 58.27 7.83
N GLY A 54 -33.57 59.10 8.21
CA GLY A 54 -33.17 60.44 7.72
C GLY A 54 -32.86 61.42 8.86
N GLY A 55 -31.75 62.20 8.78
CA GLY A 55 -31.43 63.29 9.72
C GLY A 55 -29.93 63.63 9.78
N GLN A 56 -29.58 64.91 9.64
CA GLN A 56 -28.20 65.44 9.64
C GLN A 56 -27.77 65.96 11.03
N SER A 57 -26.46 65.98 11.32
CA SER A 57 -25.74 67.14 11.90
C SER A 57 -24.23 66.87 12.07
N ASP A 58 -23.41 67.90 11.81
CA ASP A 58 -21.96 68.00 12.06
C ASP A 58 -21.71 69.23 13.00
N PRO A 59 -20.48 69.49 13.53
CA PRO A 59 -19.36 68.63 13.96
C PRO A 59 -19.17 68.87 15.50
N PRO A 60 -18.03 69.31 16.15
CA PRO A 60 -16.57 69.24 15.89
C PRO A 60 -15.68 68.83 17.11
N GLN A 61 -14.36 69.02 16.94
CA GLN A 61 -13.25 69.12 17.94
C GLN A 61 -12.45 67.86 18.37
N SER A 62 -11.22 67.78 17.81
CA SER A 62 -9.89 67.77 18.46
C SER A 62 -9.67 66.96 19.76
N ALA A 63 -8.57 66.22 20.03
CA ALA A 63 -7.29 65.86 19.38
C ALA A 63 -6.60 64.75 20.27
N PRO A 64 -5.28 64.43 20.23
CA PRO A 64 -4.28 64.33 19.16
C PRO A 64 -3.68 62.89 19.00
N GLN A 65 -2.89 62.64 17.95
CA GLN A 65 -2.07 61.41 17.81
C GLN A 65 -0.68 61.58 18.45
N PRO A 66 -0.10 60.53 19.09
CA PRO A 66 1.33 60.45 19.38
C PRO A 66 2.15 59.89 18.20
N ALA A 67 3.41 60.30 18.11
CA ALA A 67 4.35 59.97 17.03
C ALA A 67 4.90 58.52 17.10
N PRO A 68 5.37 57.93 15.97
CA PRO A 68 5.97 56.59 15.96
C PRO A 68 7.32 56.57 16.68
N GLN A 69 7.45 55.68 17.67
CA GLN A 69 8.74 55.42 18.33
C GLN A 69 9.54 54.38 17.54
N SER A 70 10.81 54.69 17.29
CA SER A 70 11.75 53.83 16.58
C SER A 70 12.12 52.58 17.38
N THR A 71 11.94 51.40 16.78
CA THR A 71 12.40 50.12 17.34
C THR A 71 13.93 50.10 17.45
N PRO A 72 14.52 49.76 18.61
CA PRO A 72 15.98 49.64 18.71
C PRO A 72 16.46 48.42 17.92
N GLN A 73 17.38 48.67 17.00
CA GLN A 73 17.99 47.64 16.16
C GLN A 73 18.88 46.73 17.01
N LEU A 74 18.46 45.48 17.18
CA LEU A 74 19.12 44.53 18.09
C LEU A 74 20.49 44.11 17.54
N ASP A 75 21.57 44.51 18.21
CA ASP A 75 22.92 44.17 17.80
C ASP A 75 23.23 42.66 18.01
N TRP A 76 23.49 41.98 16.90
CA TRP A 76 23.80 40.56 16.86
C TRP A 76 25.20 40.25 17.41
N GLN A 77 26.14 41.21 17.38
CA GLN A 77 27.49 41.02 17.88
C GLN A 77 27.51 40.86 19.41
N THR A 78 26.79 41.75 20.11
CA THR A 78 26.54 41.65 21.56
C THR A 78 25.87 40.31 21.94
N SER A 79 24.96 39.81 21.11
CA SER A 79 24.28 38.52 21.35
C SER A 79 25.22 37.32 21.23
N LEU A 80 26.11 37.31 20.23
CA LEU A 80 27.11 36.25 20.05
C LEU A 80 28.19 36.26 21.14
N GLN A 81 28.63 37.44 21.58
CA GLN A 81 29.64 37.58 22.63
C GLN A 81 29.13 37.07 24.00
N ASN A 82 27.85 37.27 24.30
CA ASN A 82 27.18 36.67 25.46
C ASN A 82 27.08 35.13 25.37
N LEU A 83 26.89 34.58 24.17
CA LEU A 83 26.77 33.14 23.95
C LEU A 83 28.12 32.43 24.17
N TYR A 84 29.22 32.98 23.62
CA TYR A 84 30.57 32.47 23.89
C TYR A 84 30.99 32.61 25.36
N SER A 85 30.59 33.69 26.03
CA SER A 85 30.87 33.89 27.46
C SER A 85 30.14 32.91 28.39
N ARG A 86 28.98 32.38 27.96
CA ARG A 86 28.30 31.28 28.68
C ARG A 86 28.99 29.94 28.45
N LYS A 87 29.39 29.66 27.20
CA LYS A 87 30.00 28.37 26.82
C LYS A 87 31.39 28.14 27.43
N SER A 88 32.11 29.20 27.80
CA SER A 88 33.40 29.11 28.50
C SER A 88 33.28 28.94 30.03
N ALA A 89 32.08 29.05 30.60
CA ALA A 89 31.85 28.96 32.04
C ALA A 89 31.46 27.55 32.54
N GLU A 90 31.12 26.62 31.63
CA GLU A 90 30.73 25.25 31.97
C GLU A 90 31.96 24.39 32.28
N ARG A 91 32.14 24.01 33.55
CA ARG A 91 33.19 23.07 33.98
C ARG A 91 32.74 21.62 33.76
N PRO A 92 33.62 20.71 33.29
CA PRO A 92 33.28 19.30 33.16
C PRO A 92 33.01 18.65 34.53
N LEU A 93 32.02 17.77 34.57
CA LEU A 93 31.61 17.02 35.76
C LEU A 93 32.69 16.01 36.18
N LYS A 94 32.82 15.76 37.49
CA LYS A 94 33.81 14.82 38.04
C LYS A 94 33.38 13.36 37.85
N GLU A 95 34.39 12.51 37.69
CA GLU A 95 34.25 11.07 37.56
C GLU A 95 33.64 10.44 38.83
N GLY A 96 32.58 9.65 38.67
CA GLY A 96 31.83 9.02 39.77
C GLY A 96 30.39 9.51 39.99
N ASP A 97 29.91 10.51 39.23
CA ASP A 97 28.51 10.98 39.32
C ASP A 97 27.51 9.89 38.85
N PRO A 98 26.51 9.50 39.68
CA PRO A 98 25.56 8.44 39.34
C PRO A 98 24.72 8.71 38.09
N ARG A 99 24.67 9.93 37.57
CA ARG A 99 24.03 10.26 36.28
C ARG A 99 24.67 9.50 35.11
N ARG A 100 25.95 9.13 35.17
CA ARG A 100 26.59 8.27 34.16
C ARG A 100 25.91 6.89 34.05
N PHE A 101 25.33 6.35 35.12
CA PHE A 101 24.65 5.04 35.05
C PHE A 101 23.30 5.10 34.33
N GLN A 102 22.61 6.25 34.35
CA GLN A 102 21.43 6.43 33.50
C GLN A 102 21.82 6.53 32.02
N THR A 103 22.96 7.16 31.70
CA THR A 103 23.50 7.18 30.32
C THR A 103 23.88 5.77 29.87
N VAL A 104 24.64 5.01 30.67
CA VAL A 104 25.06 3.64 30.32
C VAL A 104 23.86 2.68 30.27
N ALA A 105 22.85 2.83 31.13
CA ALA A 105 21.62 2.02 31.03
C ALA A 105 20.80 2.38 29.78
N ALA A 106 20.73 3.65 29.40
CA ALA A 106 20.11 4.07 28.14
C ALA A 106 20.91 3.61 26.91
N GLU A 107 22.24 3.60 26.98
CA GLU A 107 23.13 3.06 25.94
C GLU A 107 23.00 1.55 25.81
N ILE A 108 22.84 0.81 26.91
CA ILE A 108 22.57 -0.65 26.89
C ILE A 108 21.17 -0.93 26.33
N ALA A 109 20.15 -0.13 26.70
CA ALA A 109 18.82 -0.24 26.12
C ALA A 109 18.80 0.10 24.62
N GLN A 110 19.52 1.14 24.19
CA GLN A 110 19.71 1.46 22.76
C GLN A 110 20.52 0.37 22.03
N ALA A 111 21.53 -0.23 22.66
CA ALA A 111 22.31 -1.33 22.10
C ALA A 111 21.53 -2.66 22.04
N GLN A 112 20.47 -2.82 22.86
CA GLN A 112 19.53 -3.94 22.76
C GLN A 112 18.42 -3.66 21.74
N ALA A 113 17.91 -2.42 21.64
CA ALA A 113 17.02 -2.01 20.54
C ALA A 113 17.72 -2.14 19.16
N ALA A 114 19.02 -1.86 19.10
CA ALA A 114 19.86 -2.07 17.92
C ALA A 114 20.08 -3.55 17.54
N LYS A 115 19.59 -4.53 18.32
CA LYS A 115 19.64 -5.96 17.97
C LYS A 115 18.44 -6.48 17.18
N ASN A 116 17.42 -5.65 16.97
CA ASN A 116 16.34 -5.91 16.00
C ASN A 116 16.50 -5.11 14.69
N VAL A 117 17.73 -4.69 14.38
CA VAL A 117 18.09 -3.99 13.14
C VAL A 117 19.24 -4.74 12.47
N ILE A 118 19.11 -5.06 11.18
CA ILE A 118 20.20 -5.64 10.39
C ILE A 118 21.38 -4.64 10.43
N PRO A 119 22.59 -5.05 10.83
CA PRO A 119 23.54 -4.16 11.53
C PRO A 119 24.11 -3.01 10.66
N SER A 120 23.61 -1.80 10.91
CA SER A 120 23.82 -0.59 10.08
C SER A 120 25.27 -0.08 9.97
N THR A 121 26.25 -0.66 10.66
CA THR A 121 27.66 -0.25 10.59
C THR A 121 28.37 -0.69 9.31
N HIS A 122 27.86 -1.70 8.59
CA HIS A 122 28.38 -2.07 7.27
C HIS A 122 27.79 -1.24 6.11
N TYR A 123 26.91 -0.25 6.35
CA TYR A 123 26.08 0.30 5.28
C TYR A 123 26.59 1.63 4.67
N ALA A 124 27.44 2.38 5.37
CA ALA A 124 27.93 3.68 4.88
C ALA A 124 28.79 3.59 3.61
N HIS A 125 29.51 2.48 3.40
CA HIS A 125 30.40 2.31 2.25
C HIS A 125 29.69 1.91 0.97
N TRP A 126 28.52 1.26 1.03
CA TRP A 126 27.78 0.83 -0.17
C TRP A 126 27.16 1.98 -0.96
N ARG A 127 26.63 3.00 -0.27
CA ARG A 127 26.10 4.22 -0.92
C ARG A 127 27.15 4.95 -1.76
N GLN A 128 28.43 4.85 -1.41
CA GLN A 128 29.53 5.43 -2.20
C GLN A 128 29.80 4.67 -3.51
N VAL A 129 29.40 3.39 -3.61
CA VAL A 129 29.69 2.53 -4.76
C VAL A 129 28.50 2.43 -5.72
N VAL A 130 27.26 2.36 -5.20
CA VAL A 130 26.05 2.11 -5.99
C VAL A 130 25.13 3.34 -6.12
N GLY A 131 25.55 4.45 -5.51
CA GLY A 131 24.78 5.69 -5.37
C GLY A 131 23.58 5.52 -4.44
N ASP A 132 22.74 6.56 -4.38
CA ASP A 132 21.45 6.44 -3.69
C ASP A 132 20.53 5.48 -4.45
N VAL A 133 19.81 4.67 -3.68
CA VAL A 133 18.84 3.64 -4.11
C VAL A 133 17.61 3.80 -3.24
N PHE A 134 16.43 3.48 -3.78
CA PHE A 134 15.19 3.66 -3.03
C PHE A 134 15.05 2.61 -1.93
N LEU A 135 15.16 1.34 -2.29
CA LEU A 135 15.15 0.21 -1.34
C LEU A 135 16.44 -0.63 -1.47
N GLU A 136 16.95 -1.10 -0.34
CA GLU A 136 18.02 -2.09 -0.25
C GLU A 136 17.49 -3.38 0.38
N HIS A 137 17.59 -4.49 -0.35
CA HIS A 137 17.12 -5.80 0.11
C HIS A 137 18.25 -6.82 0.11
N ALA A 138 18.59 -7.34 1.30
CA ALA A 138 19.59 -8.37 1.47
C ALA A 138 18.98 -9.77 1.26
N VAL A 139 19.52 -10.53 0.32
CA VAL A 139 19.15 -11.92 0.04
C VAL A 139 20.25 -12.83 0.58
N VAL A 140 19.99 -13.47 1.72
CA VAL A 140 20.93 -14.39 2.36
C VAL A 140 20.64 -15.81 1.91
N ARG A 141 21.66 -16.52 1.44
CA ARG A 141 21.53 -17.95 1.09
C ARG A 141 21.30 -18.78 2.36
N GLY A 142 20.17 -19.48 2.41
CA GLY A 142 19.74 -20.32 3.54
C GLY A 142 18.64 -19.73 4.42
N ASP A 143 18.35 -18.43 4.33
CA ASP A 143 17.26 -17.80 5.06
C ASP A 143 16.02 -17.63 4.18
N GLU A 144 14.98 -18.44 4.42
CA GLU A 144 13.72 -18.40 3.66
C GLU A 144 12.94 -17.09 3.81
N SER A 145 13.14 -16.32 4.90
CA SER A 145 12.45 -15.05 5.13
C SER A 145 12.92 -13.96 4.16
N THR A 146 14.23 -13.94 3.86
CA THR A 146 14.85 -12.97 2.96
C THR A 146 14.68 -13.28 1.47
N GLN A 147 14.25 -14.50 1.13
CA GLN A 147 14.17 -15.02 -0.24
C GLN A 147 12.77 -14.94 -0.87
N ARG A 148 11.94 -13.97 -0.45
CA ARG A 148 10.54 -13.83 -0.91
C ARG A 148 10.26 -12.49 -1.59
N VAL A 149 9.86 -12.52 -2.86
CA VAL A 149 9.46 -11.33 -3.64
C VAL A 149 8.28 -10.61 -2.97
N ALA A 150 7.34 -11.33 -2.36
CA ALA A 150 6.22 -10.76 -1.63
C ALA A 150 6.64 -9.90 -0.41
N VAL A 151 7.75 -10.25 0.25
CA VAL A 151 8.32 -9.43 1.34
C VAL A 151 8.88 -8.12 0.77
N VAL A 152 9.62 -8.19 -0.34
CA VAL A 152 10.16 -7.01 -1.04
C VAL A 152 9.03 -6.06 -1.44
N LEU A 153 7.98 -6.56 -2.11
CA LEU A 153 6.85 -5.73 -2.54
C LEU A 153 6.14 -5.05 -1.36
N ALA A 154 5.91 -5.78 -0.26
CA ALA A 154 5.27 -5.22 0.93
C ALA A 154 6.16 -4.18 1.64
N GLN A 155 7.49 -4.37 1.64
CA GLN A 155 8.44 -3.41 2.19
C GLN A 155 8.50 -2.14 1.32
N VAL A 156 8.55 -2.27 -0.01
CA VAL A 156 8.46 -1.12 -0.93
C VAL A 156 7.19 -0.32 -0.68
N ALA A 157 6.01 -0.97 -0.62
CA ALA A 157 4.75 -0.28 -0.36
C ALA A 157 4.78 0.50 0.97
N TRP A 158 5.39 -0.10 2.00
CA TRP A 158 5.53 0.52 3.33
C TRP A 158 6.53 1.68 3.37
N GLU A 159 7.62 1.60 2.61
CA GLU A 159 8.57 2.71 2.52
C GLU A 159 8.04 3.87 1.69
N ILE A 160 7.27 3.61 0.62
CA ILE A 160 6.64 4.66 -0.19
C ILE A 160 5.69 5.51 0.66
N ILE A 161 4.79 4.90 1.45
CA ILE A 161 3.84 5.64 2.30
C ILE A 161 4.52 6.43 3.43
N GLN A 162 5.74 6.07 3.83
CA GLN A 162 6.51 6.77 4.87
C GLN A 162 7.38 7.91 4.31
N GLN A 163 7.82 7.82 3.05
CA GLN A 163 8.74 8.78 2.42
C GLN A 163 8.04 9.76 1.46
N TYR A 164 6.97 9.33 0.81
CA TYR A 164 6.18 10.08 -0.15
C TYR A 164 4.75 10.28 0.38
N ASP A 165 3.77 10.12 -0.49
CA ASP A 165 2.35 10.29 -0.24
C ASP A 165 1.57 8.97 -0.43
N ILE A 166 0.28 9.03 -0.08
CA ILE A 166 -0.61 7.88 -0.12
C ILE A 166 -1.03 7.47 -1.54
N GLU A 167 -1.02 8.40 -2.49
CA GLU A 167 -1.43 8.21 -3.88
C GLU A 167 -0.35 7.42 -4.63
N THR A 168 0.92 7.76 -4.39
CA THR A 168 2.10 7.00 -4.86
C THR A 168 2.10 5.58 -4.28
N ALA A 169 1.79 5.41 -2.99
CA ALA A 169 1.70 4.09 -2.35
C ALA A 169 0.54 3.25 -2.92
N TYR A 170 -0.65 3.85 -3.10
CA TYR A 170 -1.80 3.18 -3.71
C TYR A 170 -1.56 2.86 -5.19
N THR A 171 -0.85 3.72 -5.93
CA THR A 171 -0.45 3.45 -7.31
C THR A 171 0.48 2.24 -7.37
N PHE A 172 1.52 2.18 -6.52
CA PHE A 172 2.39 1.01 -6.41
C PHE A 172 1.60 -0.28 -6.09
N LEU A 173 0.68 -0.23 -5.12
CA LEU A 173 -0.19 -1.38 -4.82
C LEU A 173 -1.06 -1.77 -6.02
N ALA A 174 -1.61 -0.82 -6.77
CA ALA A 174 -2.40 -1.10 -7.96
C ALA A 174 -1.60 -1.84 -9.04
N LEU A 175 -0.34 -1.42 -9.29
CA LEU A 175 0.56 -2.13 -10.21
C LEU A 175 0.84 -3.55 -9.71
N ALA A 176 1.09 -3.71 -8.41
CA ALA A 176 1.41 -5.00 -7.80
C ALA A 176 0.22 -5.97 -7.85
N VAL A 177 -0.98 -5.53 -7.43
CA VAL A 177 -2.23 -6.29 -7.56
C VAL A 177 -2.42 -6.76 -8.99
N ARG A 178 -2.36 -5.83 -9.95
CA ARG A 178 -2.61 -6.09 -11.36
C ARG A 178 -1.60 -7.07 -11.96
N SER A 179 -0.34 -7.01 -11.54
CA SER A 179 0.71 -7.96 -11.95
C SER A 179 0.50 -9.35 -11.36
N THR A 180 0.20 -9.45 -10.06
CA THR A 180 -0.04 -10.74 -9.37
C THR A 180 -1.28 -11.52 -9.84
N MET A 181 -2.17 -10.87 -10.61
CA MET A 181 -3.35 -11.50 -11.23
C MET A 181 -3.07 -12.23 -12.54
N THR A 182 -1.88 -12.06 -13.14
CA THR A 182 -1.49 -12.76 -14.37
C THR A 182 -1.04 -14.20 -14.09
N GLN A 183 -0.79 -14.99 -15.14
CA GLN A 183 -0.39 -16.38 -14.98
C GLN A 183 1.05 -16.48 -14.46
N ASP A 184 1.96 -15.70 -15.05
CA ASP A 184 3.37 -15.57 -14.69
C ASP A 184 3.76 -14.08 -14.46
N PRO A 185 3.46 -13.52 -13.25
CA PRO A 185 3.59 -12.09 -12.87
C PRO A 185 4.90 -11.33 -13.12
N TRP A 186 5.96 -12.02 -13.53
CA TRP A 186 7.31 -11.47 -13.75
C TRP A 186 7.80 -11.63 -15.20
N GLU A 187 7.06 -12.33 -16.06
CA GLU A 187 7.35 -12.44 -17.50
C GLU A 187 6.34 -11.66 -18.34
N GLU A 188 5.12 -11.49 -17.81
CA GLU A 188 4.04 -10.77 -18.48
C GLU A 188 4.12 -9.25 -18.22
N MET A 189 4.13 -8.48 -19.31
CA MET A 189 3.83 -7.05 -19.29
C MET A 189 2.33 -6.88 -19.17
N VAL A 190 1.86 -6.03 -18.24
CA VAL A 190 0.43 -5.87 -17.98
C VAL A 190 -0.08 -4.53 -18.46
N GLU A 191 -1.10 -4.59 -19.32
CA GLU A 191 -1.89 -3.42 -19.69
C GLU A 191 -2.84 -3.05 -18.55
N ILE A 192 -2.75 -1.79 -18.13
CA ILE A 192 -3.60 -1.19 -17.11
C ILE A 192 -4.41 -0.08 -17.76
N ARG A 193 -5.71 -0.34 -17.91
CA ARG A 193 -6.65 0.61 -18.49
C ARG A 193 -7.09 1.58 -17.40
N VAL A 194 -7.24 2.86 -17.71
CA VAL A 194 -7.57 3.87 -16.66
C VAL A 194 -8.84 3.55 -15.89
N ARG A 195 -9.84 2.90 -16.50
CA ARG A 195 -11.07 2.50 -15.80
C ARG A 195 -10.77 1.58 -14.61
N ASP A 196 -9.83 0.66 -14.78
CA ASP A 196 -9.42 -0.28 -13.74
C ASP A 196 -8.67 0.43 -12.59
N LEU A 197 -8.19 1.67 -12.82
CA LEU A 197 -7.61 2.56 -11.81
C LEU A 197 -8.65 3.58 -11.26
N PHE A 198 -9.65 3.98 -12.06
CA PHE A 198 -10.74 4.90 -11.65
C PHE A 198 -11.65 4.34 -10.56
N ASP A 199 -11.74 3.02 -10.43
CA ASP A 199 -12.47 2.34 -9.36
C ASP A 199 -11.64 2.16 -8.08
N LEU A 200 -10.36 2.59 -8.07
CA LEU A 200 -9.45 2.51 -6.93
C LEU A 200 -9.39 3.84 -6.16
N ASN A 201 -9.17 3.78 -4.85
CA ASN A 201 -9.12 4.97 -3.99
C ASN A 201 -7.77 5.75 -4.06
N ILE A 202 -7.25 6.00 -5.27
CA ILE A 202 -5.92 6.60 -5.47
C ILE A 202 -5.89 8.12 -5.21
N TRP A 203 -6.96 8.84 -5.50
CA TRP A 203 -7.08 10.31 -5.30
C TRP A 203 -8.13 10.70 -4.27
N ASP A 204 -8.01 11.93 -3.79
CA ASP A 204 -9.01 12.57 -2.94
C ASP A 204 -10.31 12.79 -3.73
N PRO A 205 -11.45 12.19 -3.32
CA PRO A 205 -12.74 12.42 -3.97
C PRO A 205 -13.24 13.86 -3.84
N GLU A 206 -12.74 14.64 -2.88
CA GLU A 206 -13.09 16.06 -2.69
C GLU A 206 -12.29 16.99 -3.62
N GLN A 207 -11.21 16.49 -4.22
CA GLN A 207 -10.42 17.26 -5.19
C GLN A 207 -11.09 17.23 -6.58
N ALA A 208 -11.72 18.37 -6.91
CA ALA A 208 -12.41 18.61 -8.18
C ALA A 208 -11.44 18.82 -9.37
N LEU A 209 -10.60 17.82 -9.64
CA LEU A 209 -9.78 17.74 -10.85
C LEU A 209 -10.64 17.35 -12.07
N SER A 210 -10.40 18.00 -13.21
CA SER A 210 -10.92 17.56 -14.51
C SER A 210 -10.32 16.21 -14.91
N GLN A 211 -11.00 15.48 -15.80
CA GLN A 211 -10.58 14.14 -16.23
C GLN A 211 -9.13 14.13 -16.74
N GLY A 212 -8.76 15.03 -17.66
CA GLY A 212 -7.40 15.03 -18.21
C GLY A 212 -6.33 15.46 -17.20
N LYS A 213 -6.66 16.27 -16.19
CA LYS A 213 -5.75 16.52 -15.06
C LYS A 213 -5.54 15.27 -14.21
N ARG A 214 -6.59 14.48 -13.96
CA ARG A 214 -6.47 13.17 -13.28
C ARG A 214 -5.59 12.20 -14.08
N LEU A 215 -5.74 12.14 -15.40
CA LEU A 215 -4.89 11.31 -16.27
C LEU A 215 -3.42 11.74 -16.21
N ARG A 216 -3.12 13.04 -16.34
CA ARG A 216 -1.74 13.55 -16.24
C ARG A 216 -1.14 13.25 -14.87
N HIS A 217 -1.89 13.48 -13.79
CA HIS A 217 -1.47 13.17 -12.43
C HIS A 217 -1.18 11.68 -12.24
N LEU A 218 -2.06 10.80 -12.73
CA LEU A 218 -1.87 9.35 -12.67
C LEU A 218 -0.64 8.88 -13.44
N GLY A 219 -0.38 9.42 -14.63
CA GLY A 219 0.84 9.11 -15.37
C GLY A 219 2.10 9.55 -14.63
N ASN A 220 2.11 10.74 -14.02
CA ASN A 220 3.21 11.19 -13.16
C ASN A 220 3.46 10.24 -11.97
N LEU A 221 2.39 9.72 -11.33
CA LEU A 221 2.50 8.74 -10.24
C LEU A 221 3.08 7.40 -10.76
N VAL A 222 2.65 6.95 -11.94
CA VAL A 222 3.20 5.73 -12.58
C VAL A 222 4.68 5.90 -12.93
N GLU A 223 5.08 7.04 -13.51
CA GLU A 223 6.49 7.36 -13.76
C GLU A 223 7.30 7.40 -12.47
N MET A 224 6.77 8.04 -11.40
CA MET A 224 7.44 8.08 -10.10
C MET A 224 7.68 6.67 -9.55
N VAL A 225 6.67 5.81 -9.57
CA VAL A 225 6.75 4.41 -9.13
C VAL A 225 7.71 3.59 -10.01
N CYS A 226 7.78 3.85 -11.31
CA CYS A 226 8.69 3.14 -12.22
C CYS A 226 10.15 3.62 -12.11
N ASN A 227 10.40 4.83 -11.60
CA ASN A 227 11.73 5.33 -11.29
C ASN A 227 12.30 4.81 -9.96
N LEU A 228 11.58 3.96 -9.22
CA LEU A 228 12.07 3.36 -7.98
C LEU A 228 13.03 2.20 -8.26
N PHE A 229 14.17 2.19 -7.57
CA PHE A 229 15.22 1.19 -7.71
C PHE A 229 15.38 0.32 -6.47
N LEU A 230 15.53 -0.98 -6.70
CA LEU A 230 15.90 -1.99 -5.71
C LEU A 230 17.41 -2.29 -5.83
N LEU A 231 18.08 -2.37 -4.68
CA LEU A 231 19.43 -2.91 -4.55
C LEU A 231 19.34 -4.31 -3.94
N ILE A 232 19.56 -5.35 -4.75
CA ILE A 232 19.61 -6.74 -4.29
C ILE A 232 21.05 -7.08 -3.90
N ASN A 233 21.28 -7.34 -2.62
CA ASN A 233 22.57 -7.81 -2.12
C ASN A 233 22.51 -9.33 -1.88
N GLN A 234 23.13 -10.11 -2.76
CA GLN A 234 23.32 -11.55 -2.56
C GLN A 234 24.61 -11.78 -1.77
N VAL A 235 24.50 -12.34 -0.57
CA VAL A 235 25.64 -12.75 0.25
C VAL A 235 25.73 -14.27 0.27
N ASP A 236 26.89 -14.79 -0.08
CA ASP A 236 27.21 -16.21 -0.01
C ASP A 236 28.21 -16.44 1.15
N PRO A 237 27.75 -16.99 2.29
CA PRO A 237 28.60 -17.13 3.47
C PRO A 237 29.64 -18.24 3.34
N GLU A 238 29.43 -19.23 2.46
CA GLU A 238 30.36 -20.35 2.24
C GLU A 238 31.58 -19.92 1.42
N THR A 239 31.36 -19.09 0.40
CA THR A 239 32.43 -18.59 -0.48
C THR A 239 33.02 -17.26 -0.02
N HIS A 240 32.45 -16.63 1.02
CA HIS A 240 32.74 -15.25 1.44
C HIS A 240 32.63 -14.23 0.30
N THR A 241 31.77 -14.47 -0.69
CA THR A 241 31.53 -13.55 -1.81
C THR A 241 30.19 -12.83 -1.66
N PHE A 242 30.15 -11.58 -2.11
CA PHE A 242 28.91 -10.81 -2.24
C PHE A 242 28.72 -10.38 -3.69
N LYS A 243 27.46 -10.11 -4.07
CA LYS A 243 27.08 -9.45 -5.32
C LYS A 243 25.97 -8.45 -5.04
N ALA A 244 26.14 -7.22 -5.49
CA ALA A 244 25.14 -6.17 -5.41
C ALA A 244 24.58 -5.88 -6.81
N LEU A 245 23.26 -5.81 -6.94
CA LEU A 245 22.54 -5.60 -8.19
C LEU A 245 21.54 -4.46 -8.03
N LYS A 246 21.81 -3.31 -8.65
CA LYS A 246 20.86 -2.20 -8.77
C LYS A 246 19.96 -2.45 -9.98
N VAL A 247 18.66 -2.53 -9.74
CA VAL A 247 17.65 -2.90 -10.74
C VAL A 247 16.39 -2.05 -10.54
N PRO A 248 15.69 -1.62 -11.60
CA PRO A 248 14.40 -0.94 -11.44
C PRO A 248 13.38 -1.91 -10.83
N LEU A 249 12.39 -1.42 -10.08
CA LEU A 249 11.30 -2.24 -9.56
C LEU A 249 10.28 -2.60 -10.66
N TRP A 250 10.01 -1.65 -11.55
CA TRP A 250 9.04 -1.76 -12.64
C TRP A 250 9.68 -1.37 -13.97
N VAL A 251 9.25 -2.00 -15.07
CA VAL A 251 9.59 -1.58 -16.44
C VAL A 251 8.34 -0.95 -17.04
N LEU A 252 8.39 0.36 -17.27
CA LEU A 252 7.40 1.08 -18.06
C LEU A 252 7.76 0.92 -19.54
N GLU A 253 6.92 0.22 -20.30
CA GLU A 253 7.08 0.04 -21.75
C GLU A 253 6.30 1.09 -22.53
N GLU A 254 5.10 1.44 -22.06
CA GLU A 254 4.20 2.36 -22.75
C GLU A 254 3.45 3.24 -21.74
N LEU A 255 3.43 4.54 -22.00
CA LEU A 255 2.65 5.55 -21.29
C LEU A 255 2.09 6.54 -22.31
N GLU A 256 0.99 6.16 -22.95
CA GLU A 256 0.41 6.90 -24.07
C GLU A 256 -0.80 7.73 -23.61
N TYR A 257 -0.80 9.02 -23.95
CA TYR A 257 -1.93 9.93 -23.72
C TYR A 257 -2.69 10.18 -25.03
N GLU A 258 -3.96 9.79 -25.09
CA GLU A 258 -4.82 10.12 -26.23
C GLU A 258 -5.69 11.36 -25.91
N GLY A 259 -5.86 12.25 -26.87
CA GLY A 259 -6.68 13.46 -26.72
C GLY A 259 -6.89 14.19 -28.05
N MET A 260 -7.74 15.22 -28.01
CA MET A 260 -7.99 16.06 -29.18
C MET A 260 -6.90 17.14 -29.32
N ILE A 261 -6.71 17.62 -30.54
CA ILE A 261 -5.90 18.80 -30.84
C ILE A 261 -6.80 19.93 -31.33
N THR A 262 -6.64 21.12 -30.78
CA THR A 262 -7.38 22.31 -31.20
C THR A 262 -6.43 23.29 -31.89
N GLN A 263 -6.86 23.78 -33.05
CA GLN A 263 -6.11 24.74 -33.86
C GLN A 263 -6.38 26.15 -33.32
N THR A 264 -5.37 26.75 -32.68
CA THR A 264 -5.40 28.16 -32.28
C THR A 264 -4.80 29.02 -33.39
N VAL A 265 -5.58 29.99 -33.86
CA VAL A 265 -5.10 31.03 -34.78
C VAL A 265 -4.70 32.23 -33.93
N ASP A 266 -3.42 32.59 -33.96
CA ASP A 266 -2.94 33.73 -33.20
C ASP A 266 -3.47 35.03 -33.83
N THR A 267 -4.31 35.76 -33.10
CA THR A 267 -5.01 36.95 -33.61
C THR A 267 -4.09 38.14 -33.88
N GLU A 268 -2.89 38.16 -33.29
CA GLU A 268 -1.88 39.20 -33.55
C GLU A 268 -0.98 38.84 -34.74
N LEU A 269 -0.80 37.54 -35.00
CA LEU A 269 0.04 36.98 -36.06
C LEU A 269 -0.81 36.07 -36.95
N ALA A 270 -1.73 36.68 -37.71
CA ALA A 270 -2.79 36.04 -38.52
C ALA A 270 -2.32 35.11 -39.68
N SER A 271 -1.08 34.62 -39.63
CA SER A 271 -0.45 33.69 -40.56
C SER A 271 0.16 32.45 -39.88
N VAL A 272 0.17 32.37 -38.54
CA VAL A 272 0.66 31.19 -37.79
C VAL A 272 -0.50 30.52 -37.06
N SER A 273 -0.99 29.41 -37.61
CA SER A 273 -1.87 28.52 -36.87
C SER A 273 -1.04 27.53 -36.05
N SER A 274 -1.16 27.59 -34.73
CA SER A 274 -0.59 26.57 -33.84
C SER A 274 -1.60 25.49 -33.51
N TYR A 275 -1.15 24.26 -33.36
CA TYR A 275 -1.94 23.17 -32.81
C TYR A 275 -1.58 23.02 -31.34
N GLN A 276 -2.57 23.13 -30.44
CA GLN A 276 -2.39 22.85 -29.02
C GLN A 276 -3.14 21.57 -28.66
N PRO A 277 -2.49 20.58 -28.01
CA PRO A 277 -3.18 19.42 -27.47
C PRO A 277 -4.06 19.84 -26.30
N GLU A 278 -5.30 19.33 -26.28
CA GLU A 278 -6.24 19.58 -25.21
C GLU A 278 -5.90 18.79 -23.94
N GLU A 279 -6.80 18.77 -22.96
CA GLU A 279 -6.72 17.81 -21.87
C GLU A 279 -6.88 16.37 -22.41
N PRO A 280 -6.03 15.41 -21.98
CA PRO A 280 -6.14 14.04 -22.44
C PRO A 280 -7.47 13.42 -22.03
N GLN A 281 -7.97 12.52 -22.87
CA GLN A 281 -9.24 11.82 -22.70
C GLN A 281 -9.02 10.37 -22.29
N ASN A 282 -7.89 9.76 -22.70
CA ASN A 282 -7.49 8.41 -22.34
C ASN A 282 -5.99 8.35 -21.96
N LEU A 283 -5.61 7.29 -21.25
CA LEU A 283 -4.23 6.98 -20.87
C LEU A 283 -4.03 5.46 -20.95
N THR A 284 -3.07 5.01 -21.75
CA THR A 284 -2.70 3.59 -21.85
C THR A 284 -1.38 3.40 -21.11
N ILE A 285 -1.37 2.48 -20.15
CA ILE A 285 -0.18 2.11 -19.37
C ILE A 285 0.15 0.65 -19.65
N ARG A 286 1.37 0.35 -20.10
CA ARG A 286 1.91 -1.01 -20.10
C ARG A 286 3.17 -1.06 -19.25
N VAL A 287 3.08 -1.87 -18.20
CA VAL A 287 4.10 -1.98 -17.17
C VAL A 287 4.23 -3.44 -16.73
N GLY A 288 5.46 -3.90 -16.54
CA GLY A 288 5.76 -5.23 -16.00
C GLY A 288 6.68 -5.13 -14.80
N MET A 289 6.65 -6.13 -13.92
CA MET A 289 7.69 -6.29 -12.92
C MET A 289 9.02 -6.48 -13.65
N ALA A 290 10.07 -5.73 -13.27
CA ALA A 290 11.38 -5.96 -13.86
C ALA A 290 11.94 -7.33 -13.45
N TYR A 291 12.93 -7.82 -14.21
CA TYR A 291 13.61 -9.11 -14.02
C TYR A 291 14.28 -9.34 -12.64
N TRP A 292 14.15 -8.41 -11.70
CA TRP A 292 14.69 -8.53 -10.35
C TRP A 292 14.10 -9.69 -9.56
N SER A 293 12.84 -10.02 -9.82
CA SER A 293 12.13 -11.17 -9.24
C SER A 293 12.81 -12.49 -9.58
N ALA A 294 13.38 -12.64 -10.78
CA ALA A 294 14.10 -13.84 -11.21
C ALA A 294 15.39 -14.14 -10.41
N TYR A 295 15.87 -13.20 -9.58
CA TYR A 295 16.97 -13.46 -8.63
C TYR A 295 16.51 -14.18 -7.35
N PHE A 296 15.19 -14.32 -7.14
CA PHE A 296 14.62 -14.99 -5.99
C PHE A 296 14.17 -16.41 -6.39
N PRO A 297 14.54 -17.45 -5.62
CA PRO A 297 14.23 -18.84 -5.98
C PRO A 297 12.73 -19.16 -5.84
N ASP A 298 11.98 -18.34 -5.12
CA ASP A 298 10.54 -18.46 -4.90
C ASP A 298 9.70 -18.35 -6.18
N VAL A 299 10.17 -17.63 -7.19
CA VAL A 299 9.52 -17.51 -8.51
C VAL A 299 9.41 -18.86 -9.24
N SER A 300 10.37 -19.76 -9.01
CA SER A 300 10.41 -21.09 -9.63
C SER A 300 9.60 -22.16 -8.87
N ASP A 301 9.18 -21.89 -7.63
CA ASP A 301 8.46 -22.84 -6.78
C ASP A 301 6.95 -22.53 -6.73
N TYR A 302 6.13 -23.49 -7.15
CA TYR A 302 4.66 -23.39 -7.13
C TYR A 302 4.11 -22.95 -5.77
N ARG A 303 4.64 -23.47 -4.65
CA ARG A 303 4.16 -23.08 -3.30
C ARG A 303 4.43 -21.61 -2.99
N ARG A 304 5.49 -21.04 -3.55
CA ARG A 304 5.91 -19.69 -3.24
C ARG A 304 5.35 -18.66 -4.25
N ARG A 305 5.00 -19.08 -5.47
CA ARG A 305 4.06 -18.35 -6.36
C ARG A 305 2.73 -18.03 -5.66
N SER A 306 2.24 -18.93 -4.81
CA SER A 306 1.06 -18.65 -3.98
C SER A 306 1.27 -17.44 -3.07
N SER A 307 2.45 -17.25 -2.46
CA SER A 307 2.70 -16.11 -1.58
C SER A 307 2.60 -14.75 -2.28
N LEU A 308 2.92 -14.68 -3.57
CA LEU A 308 2.74 -13.49 -4.41
C LEU A 308 1.27 -13.23 -4.73
N ARG A 309 0.49 -14.25 -5.09
CA ARG A 309 -0.95 -14.12 -5.30
C ARG A 309 -1.69 -13.68 -4.03
N LEU A 310 -1.30 -14.25 -2.89
CA LEU A 310 -1.82 -13.90 -1.57
C LEU A 310 -1.45 -12.46 -1.17
N TYR A 311 -0.22 -12.01 -1.46
CA TYR A 311 0.13 -10.59 -1.35
C TYR A 311 -0.75 -9.70 -2.24
N GLY A 312 -0.98 -10.10 -3.49
CA GLY A 312 -1.91 -9.43 -4.40
C GLY A 312 -3.33 -9.30 -3.84
N GLN A 313 -3.88 -10.36 -3.25
CA GLN A 313 -5.20 -10.33 -2.62
C GLN A 313 -5.25 -9.40 -1.40
N MET A 314 -4.22 -9.39 -0.54
CA MET A 314 -4.15 -8.45 0.59
C MET A 314 -4.04 -7.00 0.14
N ALA A 315 -3.18 -6.72 -0.85
CA ALA A 315 -3.05 -5.40 -1.46
C ALA A 315 -4.37 -4.95 -2.11
N GLN A 316 -5.10 -5.86 -2.77
CA GLN A 316 -6.43 -5.58 -3.32
C GLN A 316 -7.44 -5.24 -2.20
N GLY A 317 -7.36 -5.89 -1.05
CA GLY A 317 -8.12 -5.54 0.15
C GLY A 317 -7.78 -4.14 0.67
N THR A 318 -6.49 -3.78 0.71
CA THR A 318 -6.03 -2.43 1.10
C THR A 318 -6.59 -1.34 0.17
N LEU A 319 -6.57 -1.55 -1.15
CA LEU A 319 -7.07 -0.58 -2.14
C LEU A 319 -8.58 -0.26 -2.00
N GLN A 320 -9.37 -1.15 -1.39
CA GLN A 320 -10.78 -0.90 -1.07
C GLN A 320 -10.98 0.09 0.08
N ILE A 321 -9.95 0.36 0.88
CA ILE A 321 -9.97 1.40 1.91
C ILE A 321 -9.76 2.75 1.23
N ASN A 322 -10.70 3.68 1.41
CA ASN A 322 -10.47 5.08 1.05
C ASN A 322 -9.50 5.73 2.06
N PRO A 323 -8.28 6.13 1.65
CA PRO A 323 -7.28 6.57 2.60
C PRO A 323 -7.59 7.95 3.21
N TYR A 324 -8.20 8.86 2.46
CA TYR A 324 -8.58 10.21 2.94
C TYR A 324 -9.64 10.14 4.03
N LYS A 325 -10.61 9.23 3.89
CA LYS A 325 -11.68 9.01 4.88
C LYS A 325 -11.26 8.10 6.04
N LYS A 326 -10.22 7.27 5.86
CA LYS A 326 -9.78 6.26 6.83
C LYS A 326 -8.25 6.08 6.82
N PRO A 327 -7.46 7.11 7.13
CA PRO A 327 -6.00 7.08 6.96
C PRO A 327 -5.35 5.98 7.79
N LEU A 328 -5.68 5.90 9.08
CA LEU A 328 -5.14 4.88 9.99
C LEU A 328 -5.49 3.45 9.52
N ALA A 329 -6.66 3.23 8.92
CA ALA A 329 -7.04 1.91 8.40
C ALA A 329 -6.20 1.52 7.17
N ALA A 330 -5.94 2.47 6.27
CA ALA A 330 -5.11 2.25 5.09
C ALA A 330 -3.66 1.92 5.50
N LYS A 331 -3.08 2.74 6.39
CA LYS A 331 -1.72 2.52 6.91
C LYS A 331 -1.58 1.19 7.64
N LEU A 332 -2.51 0.85 8.54
CA LEU A 332 -2.53 -0.44 9.23
C LEU A 332 -2.64 -1.60 8.24
N SER A 333 -3.50 -1.49 7.21
CA SER A 333 -3.64 -2.55 6.21
C SER A 333 -2.35 -2.79 5.43
N MET A 334 -1.60 -1.74 5.06
CA MET A 334 -0.27 -1.88 4.44
C MET A 334 0.75 -2.49 5.40
N PHE A 335 0.85 -1.98 6.63
CA PHE A 335 1.81 -2.48 7.62
C PHE A 335 1.56 -3.95 7.99
N LEU A 336 0.29 -4.34 8.15
CA LEU A 336 -0.10 -5.73 8.42
C LEU A 336 0.11 -6.64 7.20
N THR A 337 -0.02 -6.11 5.99
CA THR A 337 0.36 -6.83 4.75
C THR A 337 1.86 -7.15 4.74
N LEU A 338 2.73 -6.24 5.21
CA LEU A 338 4.16 -6.50 5.37
C LEU A 338 4.48 -7.49 6.49
N THR A 339 4.01 -7.23 7.71
CA THR A 339 4.33 -8.08 8.88
C THR A 339 3.81 -9.51 8.76
N SER A 340 2.65 -9.71 8.13
CA SER A 340 2.13 -11.06 7.83
C SER A 340 3.02 -11.85 6.85
N GLN A 341 3.72 -11.19 5.91
CA GLN A 341 4.71 -11.87 5.06
C GLN A 341 5.94 -12.32 5.86
N LEU A 342 6.35 -11.53 6.86
CA LEU A 342 7.53 -11.80 7.69
C LEU A 342 7.30 -12.83 8.81
N LYS A 343 6.05 -13.26 9.04
CA LYS A 343 5.64 -14.19 10.12
C LYS A 343 5.99 -13.69 11.55
N THR A 344 6.19 -12.39 11.75
CA THR A 344 6.79 -11.82 12.98
C THR A 344 5.82 -11.69 14.18
N GLY A 345 4.67 -12.36 14.12
CA GLY A 345 3.71 -12.44 15.23
C GLY A 345 2.36 -11.84 14.90
N ASP A 346 1.31 -12.56 15.30
CA ASP A 346 -0.08 -12.12 15.12
C ASP A 346 -0.53 -11.15 16.22
N ARG A 347 0.21 -11.07 17.34
CA ARG A 347 -0.10 -10.34 18.57
C ARG A 347 0.72 -9.05 18.64
N TYR A 348 0.03 -7.92 18.81
CA TYR A 348 0.58 -6.57 18.77
C TYR A 348 0.18 -5.79 20.02
N VAL A 349 1.12 -5.04 20.59
CA VAL A 349 0.82 -4.00 21.59
C VAL A 349 0.30 -2.77 20.83
N VAL A 350 -0.85 -2.22 21.25
CA VAL A 350 -1.53 -1.11 20.56
C VAL A 350 -0.61 0.09 20.36
N GLY A 351 0.12 0.50 21.40
CA GLY A 351 1.05 1.64 21.38
C GLY A 351 2.16 1.46 20.36
N HIS A 352 2.83 0.30 20.36
CA HIS A 352 3.87 -0.01 19.37
C HIS A 352 3.32 -0.02 17.94
N LEU A 353 2.10 -0.53 17.73
CA LEU A 353 1.50 -0.54 16.39
C LEU A 353 1.19 0.89 15.91
N LEU A 354 0.67 1.75 16.80
CA LEU A 354 0.48 3.18 16.54
C LEU A 354 1.79 3.92 16.28
N GLU A 355 2.89 3.57 16.96
CA GLU A 355 4.23 4.12 16.71
C GLU A 355 4.81 3.75 15.34
N GLN A 356 4.40 2.62 14.75
CA GLN A 356 4.77 2.29 13.37
C GLN A 356 3.94 3.08 12.36
N VAL A 357 2.61 3.20 12.58
CA VAL A 357 1.69 3.72 11.56
C VAL A 357 1.34 5.20 11.67
N GLU A 358 1.51 5.85 12.82
CA GLU A 358 1.29 7.29 12.97
C GLU A 358 2.56 8.08 13.18
N SER A 359 2.52 9.34 12.74
CA SER A 359 3.68 10.21 12.86
C SER A 359 3.94 10.59 14.32
N LYS A 360 5.21 10.81 14.66
CA LYS A 360 5.61 11.27 16.01
C LYS A 360 4.91 12.56 16.43
N SER A 361 4.53 13.43 15.48
CA SER A 361 3.75 14.64 15.78
C SER A 361 2.32 14.33 16.24
N VAL A 362 1.61 13.38 15.61
CA VAL A 362 0.27 12.95 16.03
C VAL A 362 0.31 12.32 17.43
N LEU A 363 1.32 11.49 17.70
CA LEU A 363 1.49 10.83 19.00
C LEU A 363 1.90 11.82 20.11
N MET A 364 2.72 12.84 19.80
CA MET A 364 3.00 13.95 20.73
C MET A 364 1.79 14.87 20.97
N GLU A 365 0.93 15.06 19.97
CA GLU A 365 -0.34 15.81 20.16
C GLU A 365 -1.32 15.05 21.04
N MET A 366 -1.41 13.72 20.90
CA MET A 366 -2.21 12.85 21.79
C MET A 366 -1.82 13.07 23.26
N ASP A 367 -0.53 13.06 23.60
CA ASP A 367 -0.12 13.25 25.00
C ASP A 367 -0.48 14.66 25.54
N ARG A 368 -0.56 15.67 24.69
CA ARG A 368 -0.85 17.06 25.11
C ARG A 368 -2.33 17.45 25.11
N ARG A 369 -3.17 16.77 24.33
CA ARG A 369 -4.53 17.22 24.00
C ARG A 369 -5.57 16.12 24.17
N ARG A 370 -6.50 16.29 25.11
CA ARG A 370 -7.59 15.32 25.38
C ARG A 370 -8.45 15.02 24.16
N ASP A 371 -8.81 16.06 23.40
CA ASP A 371 -9.59 15.92 22.17
C ASP A 371 -8.87 15.06 21.12
N ARG A 372 -7.53 15.15 21.05
CA ARG A 372 -6.70 14.31 20.18
C ARG A 372 -6.63 12.86 20.67
N ARG A 373 -6.57 12.61 21.99
CA ARG A 373 -6.65 11.26 22.58
C ARG A 373 -7.94 10.55 22.18
N ASN A 374 -9.08 11.18 22.43
CA ASN A 374 -10.40 10.63 22.13
C ASN A 374 -10.58 10.41 20.60
N TYR A 375 -10.07 11.34 19.78
CA TYR A 375 -10.08 11.22 18.33
C TYR A 375 -9.25 10.04 17.81
N LEU A 376 -8.01 9.85 18.30
CA LEU A 376 -7.15 8.74 17.88
C LEU A 376 -7.73 7.38 18.30
N PHE A 377 -8.30 7.28 19.50
CA PHE A 377 -9.01 6.08 19.95
C PHE A 377 -10.23 5.75 19.05
N SER A 378 -10.98 6.78 18.63
CA SER A 378 -12.09 6.63 17.67
C SER A 378 -11.61 6.19 16.27
N LEU A 379 -10.50 6.77 15.78
CA LEU A 379 -9.85 6.34 14.54
C LEU A 379 -9.40 4.89 14.61
N TRP A 380 -8.77 4.46 15.72
CA TRP A 380 -8.32 3.09 15.94
C TRP A 380 -9.48 2.09 15.89
N ASN A 381 -10.55 2.36 16.64
CA ASN A 381 -11.76 1.52 16.64
C ASN A 381 -12.44 1.46 15.26
N THR A 382 -12.36 2.56 14.50
CA THR A 382 -12.85 2.65 13.10
C THR A 382 -11.95 1.88 12.13
N ALA A 383 -10.63 1.87 12.37
CA ALA A 383 -9.65 1.14 11.59
C ALA A 383 -9.79 -0.37 11.78
N LEU A 384 -9.81 -0.86 13.03
CA LEU A 384 -10.05 -2.27 13.33
C LEU A 384 -11.39 -2.77 12.75
N ARG A 385 -12.45 -1.95 12.83
CA ARG A 385 -13.75 -2.26 12.18
C ARG A 385 -13.64 -2.36 10.67
N THR A 386 -12.77 -1.57 10.06
CA THR A 386 -12.57 -1.55 8.60
C THR A 386 -11.76 -2.75 8.15
N LEU A 387 -10.70 -3.12 8.87
CA LEU A 387 -9.95 -4.36 8.65
C LEU A 387 -10.86 -5.59 8.80
N SER A 388 -11.68 -5.65 9.84
CA SER A 388 -12.65 -6.74 10.05
C SER A 388 -13.66 -6.88 8.91
N LYS A 389 -14.13 -5.78 8.32
CA LYS A 389 -14.98 -5.81 7.10
C LYS A 389 -14.26 -6.33 5.85
N LEU A 390 -12.93 -6.33 5.85
CA LEU A 390 -12.08 -6.84 4.76
C LEU A 390 -11.57 -8.27 5.04
N GLY A 391 -12.14 -8.96 6.03
CA GLY A 391 -11.81 -10.35 6.37
C GLY A 391 -10.69 -10.53 7.39
N TRP A 392 -10.08 -9.47 7.91
CA TRP A 392 -9.08 -9.59 8.97
C TRP A 392 -9.74 -10.01 10.29
N THR A 393 -9.19 -11.02 10.96
CA THR A 393 -9.71 -11.46 12.26
C THR A 393 -9.00 -10.70 13.38
N VAL A 394 -9.77 -9.95 14.18
CA VAL A 394 -9.26 -9.15 15.30
C VAL A 394 -9.74 -9.77 16.61
N LEU A 395 -8.81 -10.19 17.45
CA LEU A 395 -9.05 -10.75 18.78
C LEU A 395 -8.41 -9.85 19.84
N PHE A 396 -9.17 -9.48 20.86
CA PHE A 396 -8.68 -8.64 21.96
C PHE A 396 -8.22 -9.55 23.09
N ASP A 397 -7.03 -9.30 23.64
CA ASP A 397 -6.51 -10.10 24.74
C ASP A 397 -7.28 -9.80 26.03
N ALA A 398 -7.77 -10.84 26.70
CA ALA A 398 -8.70 -10.70 27.82
C ALA A 398 -8.04 -10.21 29.13
N GLU A 399 -6.72 -10.32 29.25
CA GLU A 399 -5.97 -9.88 30.43
C GLU A 399 -5.49 -8.44 30.29
N THR A 400 -5.03 -8.05 29.10
CA THR A 400 -4.39 -6.75 28.83
C THR A 400 -5.29 -5.73 28.15
N TYR A 401 -6.35 -6.14 27.44
CA TYR A 401 -7.27 -5.23 26.72
C TYR A 401 -8.62 -5.11 27.45
N PRO A 402 -8.83 -4.09 28.31
CA PRO A 402 -10.00 -4.00 29.17
C PRO A 402 -11.30 -3.97 28.36
N VAL A 403 -12.29 -4.76 28.79
CA VAL A 403 -13.57 -4.94 28.06
C VAL A 403 -14.24 -3.60 27.81
N GLU A 404 -14.16 -2.67 28.77
CA GLU A 404 -14.72 -1.34 28.64
C GLU A 404 -14.12 -0.52 27.48
N LEU A 405 -12.85 -0.78 27.11
CA LEU A 405 -12.14 -0.10 26.02
C LEU A 405 -12.26 -0.83 24.66
N GLN A 406 -12.84 -2.04 24.63
CA GLN A 406 -13.00 -2.80 23.39
C GLN A 406 -14.06 -2.16 22.47
N PRO A 407 -13.97 -2.28 21.14
CA PRO A 407 -14.95 -1.67 20.25
C PRO A 407 -16.37 -2.24 20.43
N ALA A 408 -17.38 -1.38 20.47
CA ALA A 408 -18.78 -1.77 20.65
C ALA A 408 -19.33 -2.75 19.59
N TRP A 409 -18.67 -2.89 18.43
CA TRP A 409 -19.05 -3.88 17.40
C TRP A 409 -18.54 -5.30 17.68
N HIS A 410 -17.62 -5.47 18.65
CA HIS A 410 -17.10 -6.77 19.09
C HIS A 410 -17.83 -7.29 20.34
N GLN A 411 -18.35 -6.38 21.18
CA GLN A 411 -19.02 -6.73 22.43
C GLN A 411 -20.47 -7.20 22.20
N ALA A 412 -20.88 -8.28 22.88
CA ALA A 412 -22.27 -8.74 22.88
C ALA A 412 -23.22 -7.77 23.62
N ASN A 413 -22.74 -7.15 24.70
CA ASN A 413 -23.40 -6.08 25.44
C ASN A 413 -22.43 -4.89 25.53
N PRO A 414 -22.53 -3.90 24.62
CA PRO A 414 -21.54 -2.83 24.52
C PRO A 414 -21.58 -1.89 25.73
N VAL A 415 -20.49 -1.88 26.51
CA VAL A 415 -20.27 -0.89 27.58
C VAL A 415 -19.80 0.41 26.93
N GLN A 416 -20.63 1.45 26.98
CA GLN A 416 -20.20 2.80 26.59
C GLN A 416 -19.42 3.44 27.74
N ILE A 417 -18.09 3.52 27.60
CA ILE A 417 -17.31 4.48 28.37
C ILE A 417 -17.55 5.89 27.82
N ASP A 418 -17.83 6.82 28.72
CA ASP A 418 -17.56 8.23 28.48
C ASP A 418 -16.06 8.54 28.74
N LEU A 419 -15.29 8.73 27.67
CA LEU A 419 -13.85 9.04 27.75
C LEU A 419 -13.59 10.41 28.41
N ASP A 420 -14.62 11.26 28.50
CA ASP A 420 -14.56 12.55 29.17
C ASP A 420 -14.72 12.45 30.70
N THR A 421 -15.13 11.30 31.23
CA THR A 421 -15.13 10.98 32.68
C THR A 421 -14.27 9.76 33.07
N ALA A 422 -13.69 9.04 32.11
CA ALA A 422 -12.77 7.93 32.36
C ALA A 422 -11.49 8.32 33.13
N SER A 423 -10.99 7.39 33.96
CA SER A 423 -9.76 7.52 34.76
C SER A 423 -8.54 7.95 33.92
N GLU A 424 -7.69 8.85 34.40
CA GLU A 424 -6.54 9.39 33.64
C GLU A 424 -5.63 8.31 33.03
N SER A 425 -5.50 7.15 33.69
CA SER A 425 -4.72 5.99 33.22
C SER A 425 -5.38 5.13 32.13
N TRP A 426 -6.57 5.47 31.62
CA TRP A 426 -7.22 4.69 30.56
C TRP A 426 -6.37 4.66 29.27
N LEU A 427 -5.70 5.77 28.96
CA LEU A 427 -4.83 5.89 27.79
C LEU A 427 -3.63 4.94 27.91
N GLU A 428 -2.97 4.91 29.07
CA GLU A 428 -1.82 4.04 29.34
C GLU A 428 -2.23 2.56 29.24
N ARG A 429 -3.36 2.19 29.86
CA ARG A 429 -3.93 0.84 29.74
C ARG A 429 -4.24 0.47 28.29
N TRP A 430 -4.82 1.38 27.51
CA TRP A 430 -5.12 1.15 26.09
C TRP A 430 -3.85 0.99 25.25
N LEU A 431 -2.83 1.83 25.45
CA LEU A 431 -1.57 1.76 24.70
C LEU A 431 -0.75 0.50 25.03
N GLN A 432 -0.84 -0.02 26.26
CA GLN A 432 -0.21 -1.28 26.67
C GLN A 432 -1.06 -2.53 26.40
N ALA A 433 -2.30 -2.36 25.92
CA ALA A 433 -3.18 -3.49 25.62
C ALA A 433 -2.67 -4.29 24.41
N GLU A 434 -2.94 -5.60 24.41
CA GLU A 434 -2.55 -6.48 23.32
C GLU A 434 -3.75 -6.88 22.45
N VAL A 435 -3.54 -6.85 21.14
CA VAL A 435 -4.52 -7.23 20.12
C VAL A 435 -3.89 -8.23 19.16
N THR A 436 -4.60 -9.31 18.85
CA THR A 436 -4.18 -10.25 17.82
C THR A 436 -4.90 -9.91 16.51
N ILE A 437 -4.17 -9.65 15.44
CA ILE A 437 -4.71 -9.26 14.13
C ILE A 437 -4.20 -10.25 13.07
N LEU A 438 -5.08 -11.18 12.69
CA LEU A 438 -4.79 -12.23 11.72
C LEU A 438 -5.19 -11.77 10.31
N SER A 439 -4.28 -11.95 9.36
CA SER A 439 -4.57 -11.80 7.93
C SER A 439 -5.50 -12.93 7.44
N PRO A 440 -6.49 -12.64 6.56
CA PRO A 440 -7.30 -13.69 5.94
C PRO A 440 -6.44 -14.74 5.20
N VAL A 441 -5.33 -14.29 4.61
CA VAL A 441 -4.33 -15.15 3.96
C VAL A 441 -3.69 -16.15 4.93
N PHE A 442 -3.50 -15.78 6.20
CA PHE A 442 -2.89 -16.69 7.18
C PHE A 442 -3.86 -17.81 7.55
N GLN A 443 -5.17 -17.54 7.57
CA GLN A 443 -6.19 -18.57 7.79
C GLN A 443 -6.21 -19.57 6.62
N GLU A 444 -6.22 -19.09 5.38
CA GLU A 444 -6.12 -19.96 4.18
C GLU A 444 -4.82 -20.76 4.15
N LEU A 445 -3.67 -20.16 4.50
CA LEU A 445 -2.39 -20.87 4.57
C LEU A 445 -2.34 -21.89 5.71
N GLN A 446 -2.99 -21.63 6.84
CA GLN A 446 -3.06 -22.56 7.98
C GLN A 446 -3.95 -23.77 7.63
N GLU A 447 -5.06 -23.55 6.92
CA GLU A 447 -5.86 -24.63 6.31
C GLU A 447 -5.07 -25.38 5.21
N ALA A 448 -4.25 -24.65 4.44
CA ALA A 448 -3.34 -25.20 3.43
C ALA A 448 -1.99 -25.70 3.99
N ASP A 449 -1.84 -25.85 5.31
CA ASP A 449 -0.75 -26.60 5.96
C ASP A 449 -1.25 -27.86 6.69
N LEU A 450 -2.57 -28.05 6.83
CA LEU A 450 -3.17 -29.33 7.24
C LEU A 450 -2.67 -30.48 6.34
N PRO A 451 -2.60 -31.74 6.79
CA PRO A 451 -2.19 -32.84 5.93
C PRO A 451 -3.13 -32.99 4.72
N LEU A 452 -2.65 -33.50 3.58
CA LEU A 452 -3.46 -33.64 2.33
C LEU A 452 -4.78 -34.36 2.59
N SER A 453 -4.80 -35.30 3.55
CA SER A 453 -5.99 -35.98 4.05
C SER A 453 -7.13 -35.02 4.40
N GLU A 454 -6.84 -33.86 4.98
CA GLU A 454 -7.84 -32.91 5.48
C GLU A 454 -8.25 -31.85 4.44
N ARG A 455 -7.37 -31.52 3.48
CA ARG A 455 -7.57 -30.43 2.50
C ARG A 455 -8.68 -30.65 1.46
N PHE A 456 -9.03 -31.89 1.14
CA PHE A 456 -9.97 -32.15 0.04
C PHE A 456 -11.44 -32.29 0.49
N THR A 457 -12.36 -31.76 -0.32
CA THR A 457 -13.81 -31.89 -0.14
C THR A 457 -14.39 -33.01 -1.02
N GLY A 458 -15.68 -33.30 -0.85
CA GLY A 458 -16.40 -34.25 -1.71
C GLY A 458 -16.38 -33.91 -3.20
N ARG A 459 -16.35 -32.62 -3.54
CA ARG A 459 -16.23 -32.15 -4.93
C ARG A 459 -14.86 -32.45 -5.51
N VAL A 460 -13.79 -32.09 -4.77
CA VAL A 460 -12.39 -32.37 -5.14
C VAL A 460 -12.19 -33.88 -5.34
N LEU A 461 -12.75 -34.72 -4.45
CA LEU A 461 -12.73 -36.17 -4.60
C LEU A 461 -13.42 -36.65 -5.89
N ALA A 462 -14.54 -36.05 -6.29
CA ALA A 462 -15.25 -36.44 -7.51
C ALA A 462 -14.45 -36.10 -8.78
N GLU A 463 -13.78 -34.96 -8.79
CA GLU A 463 -12.93 -34.51 -9.90
C GLU A 463 -11.64 -35.37 -9.97
N ALA A 464 -11.00 -35.67 -8.84
CA ALA A 464 -9.82 -36.54 -8.80
C ALA A 464 -10.12 -37.99 -9.25
N LEU A 465 -11.28 -38.53 -8.85
CA LEU A 465 -11.77 -39.82 -9.36
C LEU A 465 -11.99 -39.82 -10.88
N ALA A 466 -12.48 -38.70 -11.44
CA ALA A 466 -12.67 -38.57 -12.88
C ALA A 466 -11.35 -38.54 -13.65
N ILE A 467 -10.34 -37.81 -13.14
CA ILE A 467 -8.98 -37.77 -13.71
C ILE A 467 -8.35 -39.17 -13.74
N ARG A 468 -8.44 -39.92 -12.64
CA ARG A 468 -7.89 -41.30 -12.55
C ARG A 468 -8.73 -42.36 -13.29
N GLY A 469 -9.91 -41.99 -13.81
CA GLY A 469 -10.86 -42.95 -14.40
C GLY A 469 -11.43 -43.97 -13.40
N LEU A 470 -11.43 -43.67 -12.10
CA LEU A 470 -11.97 -44.55 -11.06
C LEU A 470 -13.46 -44.29 -10.82
N SER A 471 -14.23 -45.38 -10.79
CA SER A 471 -15.65 -45.30 -10.44
C SER A 471 -15.86 -45.25 -8.92
N ARG A 472 -16.96 -44.62 -8.49
CA ARG A 472 -17.37 -44.58 -7.07
C ARG A 472 -17.50 -45.97 -6.45
N SER A 473 -17.88 -46.98 -7.25
CA SER A 473 -17.97 -48.38 -6.81
C SER A 473 -16.59 -48.96 -6.51
N LYS A 474 -15.59 -48.73 -7.39
CA LYS A 474 -14.21 -49.20 -7.18
C LYS A 474 -13.55 -48.54 -5.96
N LEU A 475 -13.83 -47.25 -5.71
CA LEU A 475 -13.35 -46.61 -4.47
C LEU A 475 -14.01 -47.19 -3.22
N ALA A 476 -15.32 -47.45 -3.26
CA ALA A 476 -16.04 -48.09 -2.17
C ALA A 476 -15.49 -49.50 -1.86
N GLU A 477 -15.25 -50.31 -2.90
CA GLU A 477 -14.62 -51.63 -2.81
C GLU A 477 -13.23 -51.56 -2.17
N TYR A 478 -12.36 -50.65 -2.65
CA TYR A 478 -11.01 -50.45 -2.10
C TYR A 478 -11.01 -50.04 -0.62
N LEU A 479 -12.00 -49.24 -0.20
CA LEU A 479 -12.15 -48.81 1.20
C LEU A 479 -12.92 -49.81 2.09
N ASN A 480 -13.44 -50.90 1.50
CA ASN A 480 -14.37 -51.84 2.14
C ASN A 480 -15.62 -51.14 2.74
N LEU A 481 -16.27 -50.30 1.93
CA LEU A 481 -17.43 -49.49 2.28
C LEU A 481 -18.58 -49.69 1.28
N ASP A 482 -19.80 -49.36 1.70
CA ASP A 482 -20.93 -49.30 0.78
C ASP A 482 -20.82 -48.10 -0.19
N ARG A 483 -21.22 -48.32 -1.45
CA ARG A 483 -21.19 -47.33 -2.55
C ARG A 483 -21.98 -46.05 -2.24
N SER A 484 -23.03 -46.13 -1.41
CA SER A 484 -23.77 -44.96 -0.96
C SER A 484 -22.89 -44.01 -0.14
N MET A 485 -21.93 -44.52 0.65
CA MET A 485 -21.06 -43.69 1.50
C MET A 485 -20.19 -42.73 0.66
N VAL A 486 -19.54 -43.25 -0.38
CA VAL A 486 -18.77 -42.44 -1.35
C VAL A 486 -19.68 -41.42 -2.06
N THR A 487 -20.94 -41.78 -2.30
CA THR A 487 -21.92 -40.87 -2.91
C THR A 487 -22.36 -39.75 -1.95
N TYR A 488 -22.52 -40.05 -0.65
CA TYR A 488 -22.80 -39.03 0.37
C TYR A 488 -21.63 -38.08 0.59
N TRP A 489 -20.39 -38.59 0.57
CA TRP A 489 -19.18 -37.77 0.63
C TRP A 489 -19.11 -36.79 -0.55
N ILE A 490 -19.25 -37.30 -1.79
CA ILE A 490 -19.21 -36.46 -3.00
C ILE A 490 -20.29 -35.36 -2.98
N LYS A 491 -21.48 -35.65 -2.44
CA LYS A 491 -22.57 -34.68 -2.29
C LYS A 491 -22.42 -33.74 -1.08
N GLY A 492 -21.37 -33.88 -0.27
CA GLY A 492 -21.20 -33.12 0.99
C GLY A 492 -22.20 -33.49 2.09
N ALA A 493 -23.04 -34.51 1.89
CA ALA A 493 -24.08 -34.93 2.83
C ALA A 493 -23.54 -35.70 4.05
N ARG A 494 -22.27 -36.15 4.00
CA ARG A 494 -21.52 -36.69 5.13
C ARG A 494 -20.06 -36.28 5.01
N LEU A 495 -19.41 -36.06 6.15
CA LEU A 495 -17.96 -35.83 6.22
C LEU A 495 -17.19 -37.14 5.96
N ILE A 496 -16.04 -37.03 5.30
CA ILE A 496 -15.09 -38.13 5.14
C ILE A 496 -14.31 -38.26 6.45
N GLN A 497 -14.38 -39.42 7.10
CA GLN A 497 -13.66 -39.67 8.35
C GLN A 497 -12.14 -39.75 8.12
N PRO A 498 -11.28 -39.35 9.09
CA PRO A 498 -9.83 -39.27 8.93
C PRO A 498 -9.18 -40.56 8.36
N LYS A 499 -9.55 -41.73 8.90
CA LYS A 499 -9.09 -43.04 8.40
C LYS A 499 -9.30 -43.22 6.89
N HIS A 500 -10.49 -42.86 6.39
CA HIS A 500 -10.79 -42.98 4.96
C HIS A 500 -10.09 -41.88 4.15
N ARG A 501 -9.88 -40.69 4.72
CA ARG A 501 -9.13 -39.60 4.09
C ARG A 501 -7.67 -40.00 3.82
N GLU A 502 -7.01 -40.65 4.78
CA GLU A 502 -5.66 -41.20 4.61
C GLU A 502 -5.60 -42.27 3.51
N GLN A 503 -6.53 -43.23 3.53
CA GLN A 503 -6.60 -44.28 2.51
C GLN A 503 -6.89 -43.72 1.10
N ILE A 504 -7.73 -42.69 1.00
CA ILE A 504 -8.01 -41.96 -0.24
C ILE A 504 -6.77 -41.20 -0.72
N CYS A 505 -6.03 -40.53 0.18
CA CYS A 505 -4.78 -39.84 -0.18
C CYS A 505 -3.64 -40.78 -0.55
N GLY A 506 -3.57 -41.97 0.04
CA GLY A 506 -2.64 -43.01 -0.39
C GLY A 506 -2.96 -43.55 -1.79
N LEU A 507 -4.23 -43.54 -2.19
CA LEU A 507 -4.66 -44.00 -3.51
C LEU A 507 -4.57 -42.89 -4.58
N LEU A 508 -5.03 -41.67 -4.29
CA LEU A 508 -5.30 -40.60 -5.26
C LEU A 508 -4.39 -39.37 -5.09
N ARG A 509 -3.18 -39.51 -4.53
CA ARG A 509 -2.33 -38.36 -4.18
C ARG A 509 -2.18 -37.36 -5.33
N ASP A 510 -1.69 -37.86 -6.46
CA ASP A 510 -1.28 -37.02 -7.59
C ASP A 510 -2.50 -36.33 -8.24
N GLU A 511 -3.65 -37.02 -8.31
CA GLU A 511 -4.88 -36.43 -8.85
C GLU A 511 -5.57 -35.47 -7.88
N LEU A 512 -5.49 -35.71 -6.57
CA LEU A 512 -5.98 -34.77 -5.56
C LEU A 512 -5.15 -33.48 -5.57
N GLU A 513 -3.81 -33.60 -5.65
CA GLU A 513 -2.92 -32.45 -5.82
C GLU A 513 -3.22 -31.72 -7.15
N GLN A 514 -3.41 -32.44 -8.26
CA GLN A 514 -3.76 -31.83 -9.55
C GLN A 514 -5.11 -31.10 -9.56
N VAL A 515 -6.12 -31.57 -8.82
CA VAL A 515 -7.40 -30.85 -8.69
C VAL A 515 -7.25 -29.64 -7.77
N LEU A 516 -6.57 -29.79 -6.63
CA LEU A 516 -6.30 -28.69 -5.69
C LEU A 516 -5.38 -27.61 -6.29
N GLN A 517 -4.67 -27.88 -7.38
CA GLN A 517 -3.93 -26.88 -8.16
C GLN A 517 -4.81 -26.06 -9.14
N ARG A 518 -6.06 -26.48 -9.38
CA ARG A 518 -7.00 -25.86 -10.33
C ARG A 518 -8.15 -25.10 -9.65
N VAL A 519 -8.37 -25.32 -8.36
CA VAL A 519 -9.34 -24.64 -7.50
C VAL A 519 -8.64 -23.50 -6.80
#